data_AF-A0A7W7DTW6-F1
#
_entry.id   AF-A0A7W7DTW6-F1
#
_cell.length_a   1.000
_cell.length_b   1.000
_cell.length_c   1.000
_cell.angle_alpha   90.00
_cell.angle_beta   90.00
_cell.angle_gamma   90.00
#
_symmetry.space_group_name_H-M   'P 1'
#
loop_
_entity.id
_entity.type
_entity.pdbx_description
1 polymer ?
#
loop_
_entity_poly.entity_id
_entity_poly.type
_entity_poly.pdbx_seq_one_letter_code
_entity_poly.pdbx_strand_id
1 'polypeptide(L)'
;MTATRLLLPARARQQPEWASLDELKDVLLALENKPPLVDATACADLATELGRAAHGEAFVLQAGECAERFADATPDVVLAKADELHALADEFTAAGGPPAVRMGRIAGQYAKPRSNPTETLADGTELPVYRGDAVNAPEPTAAARSALPSRLLLAYRHAGTTLSTLLERDLGLAGRTAPQRTYAGHEALLLEYEQALVRKGTDGRGYGSSGHFLWIGDRTRQPDHQHVQFAASIGNPVGVKIGPSASPEDVRTLVRMLGARRHPGRLTLIVRMGRDRIVPKLTSVLRALGDEASDVAWICDPMHGNTRVNGAGQKSRAVEDVTREIEGFVTALHAHGLHPAGLMLETAHHPVTECVDSAAELASARPLPRYESACDPRLSPRQAREVVAFTAALL
;
A
#
# COMPACT_ATOMS: atom_id res chain seq x y z
N MET A 1 -14.12 -29.61 19.41
CA MET A 1 -14.40 -28.47 18.52
C MET A 1 -14.32 -27.20 19.36
N THR A 2 -13.16 -26.58 19.38
CA THR A 2 -12.80 -25.41 20.20
C THR A 2 -13.46 -24.15 19.65
N ALA A 3 -13.74 -23.18 20.52
CA ALA A 3 -14.52 -21.94 20.30
C ALA A 3 -13.89 -20.93 19.30
N THR A 4 -13.13 -21.39 18.32
CA THR A 4 -12.18 -20.63 17.49
C THR A 4 -12.84 -19.91 16.29
N ARG A 5 -14.17 -19.87 16.16
CA ARG A 5 -14.84 -19.49 14.90
C ARG A 5 -15.75 -18.27 14.93
N LEU A 6 -15.81 -17.52 16.04
CA LEU A 6 -16.79 -16.45 16.22
C LEU A 6 -16.28 -15.01 16.01
N LEU A 7 -14.97 -14.80 15.80
CA LEU A 7 -14.40 -13.44 15.64
C LEU A 7 -13.77 -13.16 14.27
N LEU A 8 -13.51 -14.17 13.45
CA LEU A 8 -13.12 -14.01 12.04
C LEU A 8 -14.16 -14.71 11.16
N PRO A 9 -14.78 -14.02 10.19
CA PRO A 9 -15.68 -14.70 9.29
C PRO A 9 -14.87 -15.71 8.46
N ALA A 10 -15.45 -16.87 8.17
CA ALA A 10 -14.78 -18.14 7.82
C ALA A 10 -13.83 -18.16 6.59
N ARG A 11 -13.51 -17.02 5.97
CA ARG A 11 -12.68 -16.87 4.76
C ARG A 11 -11.82 -15.59 4.79
N ALA A 12 -10.96 -15.43 5.79
CA ALA A 12 -9.96 -14.35 5.86
C ALA A 12 -8.54 -14.94 5.75
N ARG A 13 -7.76 -14.54 4.74
CA ARG A 13 -6.35 -14.99 4.59
C ARG A 13 -5.40 -14.07 5.35
N GLN A 14 -4.20 -14.58 5.66
CA GLN A 14 -3.08 -13.81 6.23
C GLN A 14 -3.35 -13.20 7.61
N GLN A 15 -4.40 -13.65 8.32
CA GLN A 15 -4.63 -13.24 9.71
C GLN A 15 -3.61 -13.92 10.64
N PRO A 16 -3.15 -13.24 11.69
CA PRO A 16 -2.25 -13.83 12.66
C PRO A 16 -2.98 -14.79 13.60
N GLU A 17 -2.24 -15.74 14.15
CA GLU A 17 -2.70 -16.56 15.27
C GLU A 17 -2.35 -15.83 16.57
N TRP A 18 -3.30 -15.04 17.08
CA TRP A 18 -3.12 -14.22 18.27
C TRP A 18 -2.81 -15.06 19.52
N ALA A 19 -1.85 -14.59 20.32
CA ALA A 19 -1.40 -15.29 21.54
C ALA A 19 -2.49 -15.39 22.63
N SER A 20 -3.45 -14.46 22.64
CA SER A 20 -4.57 -14.44 23.59
C SER A 20 -5.82 -13.85 22.95
N LEU A 21 -6.91 -14.62 22.91
CA LEU A 21 -8.19 -14.15 22.38
C LEU A 21 -8.94 -13.24 23.36
N ASP A 22 -8.74 -13.42 24.66
CA ASP A 22 -9.32 -12.54 25.68
C ASP A 22 -8.67 -11.16 25.62
N GLU A 23 -7.33 -11.10 25.49
CA GLU A 23 -6.61 -9.83 25.29
C GLU A 23 -7.04 -9.17 23.97
N LEU A 24 -7.18 -9.96 22.89
CA LEU A 24 -7.67 -9.43 21.62
C LEU A 24 -9.03 -8.77 21.78
N LYS A 25 -9.99 -9.42 22.44
CA LYS A 25 -11.32 -8.85 22.67
C LYS A 25 -11.24 -7.52 23.41
N ASP A 26 -10.44 -7.43 24.47
CA ASP A 26 -10.27 -6.20 25.25
C ASP A 26 -9.61 -5.09 24.42
N VAL A 27 -8.61 -5.43 23.61
CA VAL A 27 -7.95 -4.51 22.68
C VAL A 27 -8.91 -3.96 21.62
N LEU A 28 -9.75 -4.81 21.02
CA LEU A 28 -10.72 -4.40 20.01
C LEU A 28 -11.78 -3.47 20.61
N LEU A 29 -12.32 -3.80 21.79
CA LEU A 29 -13.23 -2.92 22.52
C LEU A 29 -12.57 -1.56 22.84
N ALA A 30 -11.28 -1.55 23.20
CA ALA A 30 -10.56 -0.31 23.43
C ALA A 30 -10.42 0.53 22.14
N LEU A 31 -10.13 -0.10 21.00
CA LEU A 31 -10.01 0.56 19.69
C LEU A 31 -11.36 1.12 19.18
N GLU A 32 -12.46 0.40 19.39
CA GLU A 32 -13.82 0.86 19.04
C GLU A 32 -14.17 2.17 19.76
N ASN A 33 -13.70 2.35 21.00
CA ASN A 33 -13.92 3.55 21.80
C ASN A 33 -12.90 4.67 21.55
N LYS A 34 -11.94 4.50 20.63
CA LYS A 34 -10.99 5.56 20.25
C LYS A 34 -11.57 6.52 19.21
N PRO A 35 -11.12 7.79 19.20
CA PRO A 35 -11.41 8.70 18.10
C PRO A 35 -11.05 8.10 16.73
N PRO A 36 -11.71 8.53 15.64
CA PRO A 36 -11.24 8.24 14.29
C PRO A 36 -9.80 8.74 14.09
N LEU A 37 -8.99 8.03 13.29
CA LEU A 37 -7.67 8.53 12.89
C LEU A 37 -7.77 9.54 11.73
N VAL A 38 -8.60 9.25 10.73
CA VAL A 38 -8.97 10.19 9.65
C VAL A 38 -10.47 10.43 9.65
N ASP A 39 -10.92 11.54 9.06
CA ASP A 39 -12.34 11.84 8.93
C ASP A 39 -12.94 11.41 7.58
N ALA A 40 -14.27 11.27 7.53
CA ALA A 40 -15.00 10.83 6.34
C ALA A 40 -14.92 11.83 5.18
N THR A 41 -14.83 13.13 5.47
CA THR A 41 -14.76 14.19 4.45
C THR A 41 -13.43 14.11 3.71
N ALA A 42 -12.32 13.97 4.43
CA ALA A 42 -11.00 13.79 3.83
C ALA A 42 -10.91 12.50 2.97
N CYS A 43 -11.66 11.46 3.31
CA CYS A 43 -11.79 10.27 2.46
C CYS A 43 -12.55 10.58 1.15
N ALA A 44 -13.61 11.38 1.22
CA ALA A 44 -14.39 11.81 0.05
C ALA A 44 -13.60 12.78 -0.85
N ASP A 45 -12.80 13.67 -0.26
CA ASP A 45 -11.88 14.55 -0.98
C ASP A 45 -10.88 13.72 -1.79
N LEU A 46 -10.31 12.67 -1.17
CA LEU A 46 -9.40 11.77 -1.89
C LEU A 46 -10.11 11.00 -3.00
N ALA A 47 -11.35 10.54 -2.80
CA ALA A 47 -12.12 9.89 -3.86
C ALA A 47 -12.34 10.84 -5.05
N THR A 48 -12.55 12.13 -4.79
CA THR A 48 -12.64 13.16 -5.85
C THR A 48 -11.33 13.31 -6.61
N GLU A 49 -10.20 13.37 -5.89
CA GLU A 49 -8.86 13.44 -6.51
C GLU A 49 -8.54 12.19 -7.36
N LEU A 50 -8.90 10.99 -6.89
CA LEU A 50 -8.78 9.76 -7.67
C LEU A 50 -9.69 9.76 -8.90
N GLY A 51 -10.87 10.37 -8.80
CA GLY A 51 -11.79 10.57 -9.93
C GLY A 51 -11.17 11.47 -10.99
N ARG A 52 -10.58 12.60 -10.59
CA ARG A 52 -9.82 13.50 -11.48
C ARG A 52 -8.66 12.77 -12.16
N ALA A 53 -7.92 11.98 -11.39
CA ALA A 53 -6.80 11.21 -11.91
C ALA A 53 -7.21 10.13 -12.92
N ALA A 54 -8.36 9.48 -12.72
CA ALA A 54 -8.92 8.52 -13.69
C ALA A 54 -9.26 9.17 -15.06
N HIS A 55 -9.46 10.49 -15.09
CA HIS A 55 -9.73 11.27 -16.30
C HIS A 55 -8.50 12.06 -16.80
N GLY A 56 -7.31 11.81 -16.26
CA GLY A 56 -6.07 12.49 -16.67
C GLY A 56 -5.94 13.94 -16.20
N GLU A 57 -6.81 14.42 -15.30
CA GLU A 57 -6.78 15.80 -14.77
C GLU A 57 -5.83 15.98 -13.56
N ALA A 58 -5.36 14.86 -13.02
CA ALA A 58 -4.43 14.77 -11.90
C ALA A 58 -3.64 13.46 -12.00
N PHE A 59 -2.62 13.29 -11.16
CA PHE A 59 -1.88 12.02 -11.08
C PHE A 59 -1.53 11.68 -9.65
N VAL A 60 -1.89 10.47 -9.21
CA VAL A 60 -1.61 10.02 -7.85
C VAL A 60 -0.18 9.51 -7.75
N LEU A 61 0.62 10.13 -6.89
CA LEU A 61 1.89 9.58 -6.46
C LEU A 61 1.70 8.99 -5.07
N GLN A 62 1.61 7.67 -5.03
CA GLN A 62 1.61 6.93 -3.79
C GLN A 62 3.02 6.41 -3.49
N ALA A 63 3.66 6.86 -2.42
CA ALA A 63 5.03 6.45 -2.09
C ALA A 63 5.25 6.31 -0.58
N GLY A 64 6.29 5.57 -0.21
CA GLY A 64 6.70 5.38 1.18
C GLY A 64 7.28 4.00 1.43
N GLU A 65 7.38 3.65 2.71
CA GLU A 65 8.01 2.42 3.15
C GLU A 65 7.22 1.16 2.71
N CYS A 66 7.93 0.04 2.60
CA CYS A 66 7.28 -1.25 2.34
C CYS A 66 6.39 -1.67 3.53
N ALA A 67 6.97 -1.61 4.73
CA ALA A 67 6.30 -1.81 6.01
C ALA A 67 6.85 -0.79 7.01
N GLU A 68 5.98 -0.06 7.68
CA GLU A 68 6.38 0.89 8.71
C GLU A 68 6.86 0.15 9.97
N ARG A 69 7.79 0.78 10.69
CA ARG A 69 8.27 0.37 12.00
C ARG A 69 7.73 1.34 13.04
N PHE A 70 7.39 0.86 14.23
CA PHE A 70 7.01 1.74 15.35
C PHE A 70 8.14 2.71 15.73
N ALA A 71 9.40 2.25 15.60
CA ALA A 71 10.57 3.07 15.84
C ALA A 71 10.72 4.26 14.86
N ASP A 72 10.11 4.17 13.68
CA ASP A 72 10.21 5.17 12.61
C ASP A 72 9.02 6.13 12.59
N ALA A 73 8.17 6.09 13.62
CA ALA A 73 7.00 6.96 13.80
C ALA A 73 7.33 8.19 14.67
N THR A 74 8.59 8.64 14.66
CA THR A 74 9.01 9.88 15.30
C THR A 74 8.75 11.08 14.39
N PRO A 75 8.48 12.28 14.93
CA PRO A 75 8.17 13.45 14.10
C PRO A 75 9.20 13.73 13.00
N ASP A 76 10.50 13.69 13.32
CA ASP A 76 11.56 13.96 12.34
C ASP A 76 11.56 12.97 11.17
N VAL A 77 11.35 11.68 11.45
CA VAL A 77 11.32 10.64 10.41
C VAL A 77 10.03 10.73 9.58
N VAL A 78 8.90 11.02 10.23
CA VAL A 78 7.62 11.23 9.54
C VAL A 78 7.70 12.43 8.60
N LEU A 79 8.29 13.54 9.06
CA LEU A 79 8.53 14.73 8.26
C LEU A 79 9.46 14.43 7.07
N ALA A 80 10.56 13.69 7.28
CA ALA A 80 11.46 13.30 6.20
C ALA A 80 10.77 12.43 5.14
N LYS A 81 9.92 11.48 5.55
CA LYS A 81 9.11 10.67 4.63
C LYS A 81 8.13 11.52 3.83
N ALA A 82 7.46 12.46 4.49
CA ALA A 82 6.54 13.37 3.82
C ALA A 82 7.27 14.30 2.83
N ASP A 83 8.45 14.80 3.20
CA ASP A 83 9.24 15.65 2.32
C ASP A 83 9.73 14.95 1.07
N GLU A 84 10.15 13.69 1.20
CA GLU A 84 10.51 12.91 0.02
C GLU A 84 9.29 12.70 -0.89
N LEU A 85 8.12 12.36 -0.33
CA LEU A 85 6.88 12.24 -1.13
C LEU A 85 6.53 13.55 -1.85
N HIS A 86 6.65 14.69 -1.17
CA HIS A 86 6.36 16.00 -1.77
C HIS A 86 7.40 16.39 -2.81
N ALA A 87 8.68 16.12 -2.56
CA ALA A 87 9.75 16.36 -3.54
C ALA A 87 9.54 15.53 -4.81
N LEU A 88 9.12 14.27 -4.70
CA LEU A 88 8.77 13.44 -5.86
C LEU A 88 7.57 14.00 -6.64
N ALA A 89 6.58 14.55 -5.94
CA ALA A 89 5.41 15.17 -6.57
C ALA A 89 5.75 16.48 -7.29
N ASP A 90 6.63 17.28 -6.72
CA ASP A 90 7.11 18.50 -7.32
C ASP A 90 7.99 18.20 -8.53
N GLU A 91 8.89 17.21 -8.44
CA GLU A 91 9.72 16.74 -9.56
C GLU A 91 8.87 16.21 -10.72
N PHE A 92 7.87 15.37 -10.43
CA PHE A 92 6.94 14.86 -11.44
C PHE A 92 6.22 15.99 -12.19
N THR A 93 5.73 16.99 -11.44
CA THR A 93 5.03 18.14 -12.03
C THR A 93 6.01 19.00 -12.84
N ALA A 94 7.23 19.24 -12.33
CA ALA A 94 8.27 20.00 -13.02
C ALA A 94 8.75 19.33 -14.31
N ALA A 95 8.72 18.00 -14.36
CA ALA A 95 9.03 17.20 -15.55
C ALA A 95 7.90 17.18 -16.61
N GLY A 96 6.80 17.91 -16.39
CA GLY A 96 5.69 18.06 -17.34
C GLY A 96 4.46 17.22 -17.01
N GLY A 97 4.46 16.48 -15.91
CA GLY A 97 3.29 15.73 -15.46
C GLY A 97 2.14 16.64 -14.99
N PRO A 98 0.89 16.14 -15.00
CA PRO A 98 -0.26 16.87 -14.46
C PRO A 98 -0.15 17.07 -12.93
N PRO A 99 -1.04 17.85 -12.30
CA PRO A 99 -1.01 18.08 -10.86
C PRO A 99 -0.97 16.79 -10.04
N ALA A 100 0.05 16.65 -9.20
CA ALA A 100 0.26 15.45 -8.40
C ALA A 100 -0.56 15.44 -7.10
N VAL A 101 -1.26 14.33 -6.85
CA VAL A 101 -1.93 14.01 -5.58
C VAL A 101 -0.98 13.19 -4.72
N ARG A 102 -0.71 13.67 -3.50
CA ARG A 102 0.32 13.11 -2.61
C ARG A 102 -0.31 12.10 -1.66
N MET A 103 0.00 10.82 -1.85
CA MET A 103 -0.48 9.73 -1.01
C MET A 103 0.69 8.98 -0.36
N GLY A 104 0.75 8.95 0.96
CA GLY A 104 1.76 8.20 1.70
C GLY A 104 1.34 6.75 1.93
N ARG A 105 2.29 5.82 1.82
CA ARG A 105 2.25 4.51 2.48
C ARG A 105 2.65 4.69 3.94
N ILE A 106 1.78 5.34 4.71
CA ILE A 106 2.14 5.95 6.00
C ILE A 106 0.96 5.93 6.98
N ALA A 107 1.26 5.96 8.27
CA ALA A 107 0.29 6.01 9.37
C ALA A 107 -0.66 4.80 9.44
N GLY A 108 -0.18 3.61 9.09
CA GLY A 108 -1.01 2.40 9.17
C GLY A 108 -0.41 1.16 8.51
N GLN A 109 0.70 1.29 7.77
CA GLN A 109 1.32 0.21 7.01
C GLN A 109 2.20 -0.70 7.90
N TYR A 110 1.68 -1.10 9.06
CA TYR A 110 2.37 -1.90 10.08
C TYR A 110 2.12 -3.41 9.96
N ALA A 111 1.46 -3.87 8.91
CA ALA A 111 1.16 -5.28 8.67
C ALA A 111 1.64 -5.70 7.28
N LYS A 112 2.11 -6.94 7.15
CA LYS A 112 2.61 -7.48 5.88
C LYS A 112 2.18 -8.92 5.64
N PRO A 113 1.62 -9.25 4.46
CA PRO A 113 1.31 -10.63 4.11
C PRO A 113 2.59 -11.41 3.79
N ARG A 114 2.63 -12.69 4.14
CA ARG A 114 3.81 -13.56 3.97
C ARG A 114 3.47 -14.80 3.14
N SER A 115 4.41 -15.23 2.31
CA SER A 115 4.27 -16.45 1.50
C SER A 115 4.33 -17.71 2.36
N ASN A 116 5.21 -17.73 3.38
CA ASN A 116 5.33 -18.81 4.35
C ASN A 116 4.93 -18.30 5.74
N PRO A 117 4.29 -19.14 6.58
CA PRO A 117 3.89 -18.77 7.94
C PRO A 117 5.06 -18.75 8.93
N THR A 118 6.13 -19.49 8.64
CA THR A 118 7.33 -19.63 9.46
C THR A 118 8.59 -19.32 8.66
N GLU A 119 9.70 -19.11 9.37
CA GLU A 119 11.05 -19.05 8.82
C GLU A 119 12.02 -19.87 9.68
N THR A 120 13.08 -20.38 9.05
CA THR A 120 14.11 -21.19 9.71
C THR A 120 15.38 -20.35 9.83
N LEU A 121 15.90 -20.21 11.05
CA LEU A 121 17.16 -19.51 11.32
C LEU A 121 18.37 -20.36 10.91
N ALA A 122 19.55 -19.75 10.90
CA ALA A 122 20.80 -20.42 10.54
C ALA A 122 21.15 -21.62 11.45
N ASP A 123 20.66 -21.62 12.69
CA ASP A 123 20.82 -22.70 13.66
C ASP A 123 19.77 -23.81 13.56
N GLY A 124 18.85 -23.71 12.59
CA GLY A 124 17.75 -24.67 12.38
C GLY A 124 16.48 -24.38 13.18
N THR A 125 16.47 -23.35 14.03
CA THR A 125 15.27 -22.98 14.80
C THR A 125 14.17 -22.47 13.86
N GLU A 126 12.97 -23.05 13.96
CA GLU A 126 11.78 -22.58 13.24
C GLU A 126 11.00 -21.58 14.10
N LEU A 127 10.69 -20.40 13.53
CA LEU A 127 9.94 -19.34 14.19
C LEU A 127 8.78 -18.85 13.33
N PRO A 128 7.69 -18.33 13.93
CA PRO A 128 6.72 -17.54 13.21
C PRO A 128 7.40 -16.39 12.48
N VAL A 129 6.95 -16.19 11.26
CA VAL A 129 7.53 -15.18 10.40
C VAL A 129 7.16 -13.77 10.89
N TYR A 130 8.03 -12.78 10.69
CA TYR A 130 7.71 -11.39 10.97
C TYR A 130 6.59 -10.91 10.03
N ARG A 131 5.49 -10.42 10.60
CA ARG A 131 4.26 -10.00 9.89
C ARG A 131 3.99 -8.50 9.98
N GLY A 132 4.97 -7.72 10.42
CA GLY A 132 4.82 -6.28 10.65
C GLY A 132 4.60 -5.97 12.13
N ASP A 133 4.94 -4.74 12.52
CA ASP A 133 4.96 -4.31 13.92
C ASP A 133 3.58 -4.34 14.60
N ALA A 134 2.48 -4.30 13.85
CA ALA A 134 1.14 -4.50 14.39
C ALA A 134 0.84 -5.94 14.83
N VAL A 135 1.67 -6.91 14.43
CA VAL A 135 1.50 -8.34 14.77
C VAL A 135 2.58 -8.81 15.73
N ASN A 136 3.85 -8.70 15.34
CA ASN A 136 4.99 -9.20 16.10
C ASN A 136 6.23 -8.31 15.85
N ALA A 137 7.37 -8.64 16.45
CA ALA A 137 8.60 -7.87 16.33
C ALA A 137 9.63 -8.60 15.43
N PRO A 138 10.59 -7.90 14.80
CA PRO A 138 11.47 -8.52 13.80
C PRO A 138 12.58 -9.36 14.43
N GLU A 139 12.89 -9.18 15.73
CA GLU A 139 13.97 -9.88 16.40
C GLU A 139 13.72 -11.40 16.30
N PRO A 140 14.74 -12.20 15.96
CA PRO A 140 14.58 -13.62 15.69
C PRO A 140 14.51 -14.44 17.01
N THR A 141 13.52 -14.15 17.86
CA THR A 141 13.28 -14.87 19.11
C THR A 141 11.82 -15.31 19.21
N ALA A 142 11.55 -16.42 19.91
CA ALA A 142 10.19 -16.92 20.08
C ALA A 142 9.25 -15.88 20.72
N ALA A 143 9.74 -15.14 21.72
CA ALA A 143 8.97 -14.08 22.38
C ALA A 143 8.65 -12.91 21.41
N ALA A 144 9.65 -12.46 20.66
CA ALA A 144 9.47 -11.38 19.68
C ALA A 144 8.54 -11.78 18.53
N ARG A 145 8.55 -13.06 18.12
CA ARG A 145 7.73 -13.57 17.01
C ARG A 145 6.31 -13.96 17.37
N SER A 146 5.96 -13.96 18.66
CA SER A 146 4.59 -14.14 19.12
C SER A 146 3.67 -13.01 18.63
N ALA A 147 2.48 -13.35 18.13
CA ALA A 147 1.50 -12.36 17.69
C ALA A 147 0.73 -11.79 18.89
N LEU A 148 1.04 -10.55 19.27
CA LEU A 148 0.52 -9.93 20.48
C LEU A 148 -0.61 -8.94 20.15
N PRO A 149 -1.86 -9.15 20.61
CA PRO A 149 -2.97 -8.26 20.31
C PRO A 149 -2.75 -6.81 20.74
N SER A 150 -2.10 -6.58 21.90
CA SER A 150 -1.75 -5.24 22.38
C SER A 150 -0.98 -4.38 21.37
N ARG A 151 -0.31 -4.97 20.37
CA ARG A 151 0.38 -4.24 19.30
C ARG A 151 -0.58 -3.51 18.36
N LEU A 152 -1.85 -3.91 18.29
CA LEU A 152 -2.89 -3.16 17.57
C LEU A 152 -3.15 -1.77 18.19
N LEU A 153 -3.12 -1.67 19.52
CA LEU A 153 -3.21 -0.37 20.22
C LEU A 153 -1.97 0.48 19.99
N LEU A 154 -0.79 -0.15 19.90
CA LEU A 154 0.45 0.55 19.54
C LEU A 154 0.38 1.06 18.10
N ALA A 155 -0.08 0.25 17.15
CA ALA A 155 -0.27 0.66 15.76
C ALA A 155 -1.21 1.88 15.66
N TYR A 156 -2.35 1.86 16.37
CA TYR A 156 -3.25 3.02 16.46
C TYR A 156 -2.56 4.27 17.01
N ARG A 157 -1.76 4.14 18.09
CA ARG A 157 -1.06 5.28 18.70
C ARG A 157 -0.02 5.87 17.74
N HIS A 158 0.81 5.03 17.13
CA HIS A 158 1.83 5.47 16.18
C HIS A 158 1.22 6.08 14.91
N ALA A 159 0.12 5.53 14.40
CA ALA A 159 -0.66 6.12 13.32
C ALA A 159 -1.17 7.52 13.69
N GLY A 160 -1.75 7.68 14.90
CA GLY A 160 -2.22 8.96 15.40
C GLY A 160 -1.11 10.01 15.52
N THR A 161 0.04 9.65 16.09
CA THR A 161 1.21 10.54 16.15
C THR A 161 1.66 10.96 14.75
N THR A 162 1.73 10.00 13.83
CA THR A 162 2.13 10.24 12.44
C THR A 162 1.19 11.20 11.73
N LEU A 163 -0.13 11.00 11.84
CA LEU A 163 -1.13 11.88 11.24
C LEU A 163 -1.11 13.28 11.83
N SER A 164 -0.91 13.44 13.14
CA SER A 164 -0.74 14.75 13.76
C SER A 164 0.48 15.50 13.21
N THR A 165 1.62 14.81 13.06
CA THR A 165 2.82 15.41 12.44
C THR A 165 2.59 15.78 10.98
N LEU A 166 1.89 14.95 10.21
CA LEU A 166 1.51 15.28 8.83
C LEU A 166 0.58 16.48 8.77
N LEU A 167 -0.39 16.58 9.67
CA LEU A 167 -1.29 17.73 9.75
C LEU A 167 -0.53 19.03 10.04
N GLU A 168 0.40 19.01 10.99
CA GLU A 168 1.24 20.18 11.29
C GLU A 168 2.04 20.62 10.06
N ARG A 169 2.65 19.66 9.35
CA ARG A 169 3.36 19.89 8.10
C ARG A 169 2.46 20.50 7.03
N ASP A 170 1.29 19.91 6.80
CA ASP A 170 0.38 20.25 5.72
C ASP A 170 -0.33 21.60 5.96
N LEU A 171 -0.35 22.09 7.20
CA LEU A 171 -0.80 23.45 7.54
C LEU A 171 0.31 24.51 7.36
N GLY A 172 1.51 24.13 6.91
CA GLY A 172 2.66 25.03 6.79
C GLY A 172 3.24 25.43 8.15
N LEU A 173 2.92 24.70 9.23
CA LEU A 173 3.61 24.86 10.50
C LEU A 173 5.03 24.27 10.37
N ALA A 174 5.88 24.55 11.36
CA ALA A 174 7.29 24.14 11.35
C ALA A 174 8.11 24.63 10.13
N GLY A 175 7.77 25.80 9.57
CA GLY A 175 8.61 26.51 8.59
C GLY A 175 8.51 25.98 7.14
N ARG A 176 7.43 25.29 6.79
CA ARG A 176 7.22 24.71 5.45
C ARG A 176 6.36 25.60 4.55
N THR A 177 6.62 25.55 3.25
CA THR A 177 5.89 26.35 2.24
C THR A 177 4.50 25.80 1.98
N ALA A 178 3.53 26.71 1.74
CA ALA A 178 2.14 26.55 1.27
C ALA A 178 1.37 25.28 1.70
N PRO A 179 0.17 25.41 2.31
CA PRO A 179 -0.61 24.25 2.73
C PRO A 179 -0.87 23.26 1.59
N GLN A 180 -0.42 22.02 1.74
CA GLN A 180 -0.63 20.93 0.79
C GLN A 180 -0.86 19.64 1.56
N ARG A 181 -1.99 18.99 1.30
CA ARG A 181 -2.44 17.80 2.03
C ARG A 181 -1.66 16.54 1.61
N THR A 182 -1.36 15.71 2.59
CA THR A 182 -0.82 14.36 2.47
C THR A 182 -1.88 13.34 2.86
N TYR A 183 -2.29 12.47 1.92
CA TYR A 183 -3.24 11.40 2.24
C TYR A 183 -2.51 10.15 2.73
N ALA A 184 -2.83 9.66 3.92
CA ALA A 184 -2.38 8.37 4.43
C ALA A 184 -3.16 7.18 3.83
N GLY A 185 -2.46 6.11 3.45
CA GLY A 185 -3.07 4.84 3.07
C GLY A 185 -2.20 3.62 3.35
N HIS A 186 -2.85 2.48 3.58
CA HIS A 186 -2.22 1.20 3.93
C HIS A 186 -3.02 -0.01 3.42
N GLU A 187 -2.39 -1.19 3.46
CA GLU A 187 -3.08 -2.46 3.17
C GLU A 187 -4.02 -2.80 4.33
N ALA A 188 -5.33 -2.89 4.05
CA ALA A 188 -6.33 -3.31 5.02
C ALA A 188 -6.21 -4.82 5.29
N LEU A 189 -5.17 -5.23 6.00
CA LEU A 189 -4.77 -6.63 6.14
C LEU A 189 -5.34 -7.29 7.39
N LEU A 190 -5.18 -6.64 8.55
CA LEU A 190 -5.61 -7.16 9.86
C LEU A 190 -7.07 -6.78 10.10
N LEU A 191 -7.99 -7.67 9.74
CA LEU A 191 -9.40 -7.31 9.64
C LEU A 191 -10.00 -6.91 10.99
N GLU A 192 -9.52 -7.48 12.10
CA GLU A 192 -9.99 -7.09 13.43
C GLU A 192 -9.65 -5.63 13.74
N TYR A 193 -8.44 -5.18 13.37
CA TYR A 193 -8.02 -3.78 13.52
C TYR A 193 -8.87 -2.85 12.65
N GLU A 194 -9.04 -3.22 11.38
CA GLU A 194 -9.78 -2.40 10.42
C GLU A 194 -11.27 -2.29 10.80
N GLN A 195 -11.88 -3.38 11.26
CA GLN A 195 -13.28 -3.40 11.70
C GLN A 195 -13.49 -2.58 12.98
N ALA A 196 -12.60 -2.71 13.97
CA ALA A 196 -12.65 -1.92 15.20
C ALA A 196 -12.49 -0.41 14.95
N LEU A 197 -11.93 -0.02 13.80
CA LEU A 197 -11.75 1.37 13.38
C LEU A 197 -12.79 1.85 12.35
N VAL A 198 -13.87 1.11 12.11
CA VAL A 198 -15.01 1.62 11.35
C VAL A 198 -15.78 2.66 12.16
N ARG A 199 -16.11 3.78 11.54
CA ARG A 199 -16.88 4.89 12.13
C ARG A 199 -18.02 5.27 11.20
N LYS A 200 -19.01 6.01 11.71
CA LYS A 200 -20.06 6.59 10.88
C LYS A 200 -19.66 7.99 10.46
N GLY A 201 -19.78 8.29 9.16
CA GLY A 201 -19.70 9.63 8.62
C GLY A 201 -20.93 10.46 8.97
N THR A 202 -20.89 11.74 8.61
CA THR A 202 -22.01 12.69 8.81
C THR A 202 -23.26 12.30 8.01
N ASP A 203 -23.08 11.57 6.91
CA ASP A 203 -24.14 10.99 6.07
C ASP A 203 -24.69 9.66 6.61
N GLY A 204 -24.21 9.21 7.78
CA GLY A 204 -24.59 7.96 8.42
C GLY A 204 -23.94 6.70 7.83
N ARG A 205 -23.14 6.82 6.75
CA ARG A 205 -22.44 5.68 6.13
C ARG A 205 -21.20 5.30 6.92
N GLY A 206 -20.88 4.01 6.93
CA GLY A 206 -19.65 3.51 7.56
C GLY A 206 -18.42 3.87 6.72
N TYR A 207 -17.32 4.25 7.35
CA TYR A 207 -15.99 4.39 6.73
C TYR A 207 -14.91 3.82 7.67
N GLY A 208 -13.86 3.24 7.09
CA GLY A 208 -12.69 2.80 7.84
C GLY A 208 -11.84 4.01 8.20
N SER A 209 -11.83 4.40 9.48
CA SER A 209 -11.11 5.60 9.92
C SER A 209 -9.62 5.39 10.07
N SER A 210 -9.09 4.19 9.79
CA SER A 210 -7.67 3.84 9.91
C SER A 210 -6.78 4.50 8.86
N GLY A 211 -7.33 4.94 7.73
CA GLY A 211 -6.59 5.61 6.66
C GLY A 211 -7.53 6.20 5.61
N HIS A 212 -7.06 7.17 4.82
CA HIS A 212 -7.87 7.80 3.77
C HIS A 212 -8.11 6.82 2.62
N PHE A 213 -7.07 6.06 2.26
CA PHE A 213 -7.10 5.03 1.22
C PHE A 213 -6.74 3.67 1.80
N LEU A 214 -7.59 2.68 1.58
CA LEU A 214 -7.35 1.31 2.04
C LEU A 214 -7.27 0.39 0.83
N TRP A 215 -6.23 -0.45 0.73
CA TRP A 215 -6.14 -1.41 -0.37
C TRP A 215 -6.16 -2.87 0.09
N ILE A 216 -6.61 -3.73 -0.82
CA ILE A 216 -6.56 -5.19 -0.70
C ILE A 216 -5.35 -5.71 -1.46
N GLY A 217 -4.51 -6.49 -0.78
CA GLY A 217 -3.33 -7.12 -1.36
C GLY A 217 -3.64 -8.24 -2.35
N ASP A 218 -2.65 -8.58 -3.18
CA ASP A 218 -2.78 -9.61 -4.23
C ASP A 218 -3.03 -11.01 -3.65
N ARG A 219 -2.68 -11.23 -2.36
CA ARG A 219 -2.90 -12.49 -1.63
C ARG A 219 -4.26 -12.58 -0.93
N THR A 220 -4.98 -11.47 -0.81
CA THR A 220 -6.21 -11.33 0.00
C THR A 220 -7.43 -10.88 -0.82
N ARG A 221 -7.28 -10.69 -2.14
CA ARG A 221 -8.34 -10.22 -3.05
C ARG A 221 -9.33 -11.27 -3.56
N GLN A 222 -9.51 -12.40 -2.88
CA GLN A 222 -10.47 -13.41 -3.33
C GLN A 222 -11.89 -12.82 -3.23
N PRO A 223 -12.72 -12.83 -4.31
CA PRO A 223 -14.02 -12.14 -4.30
C PRO A 223 -14.97 -12.60 -3.18
N ASP A 224 -14.91 -13.86 -2.78
CA ASP A 224 -15.74 -14.47 -1.73
C ASP A 224 -15.10 -14.40 -0.32
N HIS A 225 -14.00 -13.66 -0.16
CA HIS A 225 -13.28 -13.50 1.10
C HIS A 225 -13.55 -12.16 1.80
N GLN A 226 -13.20 -12.13 3.09
CA GLN A 226 -13.59 -11.04 3.99
C GLN A 226 -12.93 -9.70 3.74
N HIS A 227 -11.73 -9.69 3.16
CA HIS A 227 -11.07 -8.44 2.76
C HIS A 227 -11.90 -7.67 1.72
N VAL A 228 -12.49 -8.37 0.75
CA VAL A 228 -13.37 -7.77 -0.27
C VAL A 228 -14.70 -7.33 0.34
N GLN A 229 -15.29 -8.15 1.23
CA GLN A 229 -16.52 -7.79 1.93
C GLN A 229 -16.35 -6.57 2.85
N PHE A 230 -15.21 -6.48 3.54
CA PHE A 230 -14.85 -5.32 4.35
C PHE A 230 -14.75 -4.07 3.48
N ALA A 231 -13.97 -4.11 2.39
CA ALA A 231 -13.83 -2.99 1.48
C ALA A 231 -15.16 -2.56 0.84
N ALA A 232 -16.07 -3.49 0.55
CA ALA A 232 -17.41 -3.19 0.06
C ALA A 232 -18.29 -2.47 1.11
N SER A 233 -18.06 -2.73 2.40
CA SER A 233 -18.90 -2.17 3.48
C SER A 233 -18.57 -0.71 3.82
N ILE A 234 -17.31 -0.28 3.69
CA ILE A 234 -16.82 1.06 4.05
C ILE A 234 -16.95 2.09 2.92
N GLY A 235 -16.99 3.39 3.24
CA GLY A 235 -17.15 4.53 2.34
C GLY A 235 -15.87 5.06 1.68
N ASN A 236 -14.69 4.67 2.16
CA ASN A 236 -13.38 5.12 1.65
C ASN A 236 -13.18 4.82 0.15
N PRO A 237 -12.36 5.58 -0.58
CA PRO A 237 -11.75 5.06 -1.80
C PRO A 237 -10.91 3.82 -1.46
N VAL A 238 -11.03 2.78 -2.27
CA VAL A 238 -10.38 1.48 -2.04
C VAL A 238 -9.54 1.03 -3.23
N GLY A 239 -8.39 0.43 -2.95
CA GLY A 239 -7.51 -0.15 -3.94
C GLY A 239 -7.58 -1.68 -3.98
N VAL A 240 -7.31 -2.28 -5.13
CA VAL A 240 -7.07 -3.73 -5.25
C VAL A 240 -5.81 -4.00 -6.07
N LYS A 241 -4.86 -4.74 -5.49
CA LYS A 241 -3.65 -5.17 -6.19
C LYS A 241 -3.96 -6.23 -7.25
N ILE A 242 -3.65 -5.96 -8.51
CA ILE A 242 -3.86 -6.89 -9.64
C ILE A 242 -2.52 -7.43 -10.10
N GLY A 243 -2.15 -8.61 -9.59
CA GLY A 243 -0.96 -9.35 -10.00
C GLY A 243 -1.15 -10.22 -11.26
N PRO A 244 -0.10 -10.88 -11.74
CA PRO A 244 -0.13 -11.67 -12.98
C PRO A 244 -0.99 -12.95 -12.89
N SER A 245 -1.38 -13.36 -11.68
CA SER A 245 -2.29 -14.47 -11.41
C SER A 245 -3.76 -14.05 -11.38
N ALA A 246 -4.09 -12.76 -11.53
CA ALA A 246 -5.47 -12.31 -11.56
C ALA A 246 -6.20 -12.85 -12.79
N SER A 247 -7.32 -13.55 -12.55
CA SER A 247 -8.26 -13.90 -13.61
C SER A 247 -9.02 -12.65 -14.05
N PRO A 248 -9.20 -12.40 -15.36
CA PRO A 248 -10.04 -11.30 -15.82
C PRO A 248 -11.49 -11.36 -15.29
N GLU A 249 -12.03 -12.56 -15.07
CA GLU A 249 -13.37 -12.77 -14.48
C GLU A 249 -13.42 -12.34 -13.00
N ASP A 250 -12.39 -12.70 -12.22
CA ASP A 250 -12.27 -12.25 -10.84
C ASP A 250 -12.17 -10.73 -10.78
N VAL A 251 -11.38 -10.11 -11.66
CA VAL A 251 -11.24 -8.64 -11.72
C VAL A 251 -12.58 -7.98 -12.02
N ARG A 252 -13.34 -8.49 -13.01
CA ARG A 252 -14.69 -7.99 -13.31
C ARG A 252 -15.63 -8.12 -12.10
N THR A 253 -15.57 -9.25 -11.39
CA THR A 253 -16.35 -9.45 -10.16
C THR A 253 -15.99 -8.42 -9.08
N LEU A 254 -14.69 -8.16 -8.88
CA LEU A 254 -14.21 -7.16 -7.92
C LEU A 254 -14.66 -5.74 -8.31
N VAL A 255 -14.60 -5.39 -9.60
CA VAL A 255 -15.08 -4.09 -10.11
C VAL A 255 -16.56 -3.91 -9.80
N ARG A 256 -17.39 -4.93 -10.03
CA ARG A 256 -18.82 -4.87 -9.71
C ARG A 256 -19.11 -4.77 -8.22
N MET A 257 -18.37 -5.49 -7.38
CA MET A 257 -18.57 -5.46 -5.94
C MET A 257 -18.14 -4.14 -5.29
N LEU A 258 -16.99 -3.60 -5.72
CA LEU A 258 -16.36 -2.45 -5.07
C LEU A 258 -16.67 -1.11 -5.76
N GLY A 259 -17.00 -1.16 -7.06
CA GLY A 259 -17.41 -0.02 -7.88
C GLY A 259 -18.91 0.26 -7.86
N ALA A 260 -19.74 -0.59 -7.24
CA ALA A 260 -21.21 -0.49 -7.23
C ALA A 260 -21.78 0.86 -6.78
N ARG A 261 -21.00 1.67 -6.05
CA ARG A 261 -21.41 3.04 -5.65
C ARG A 261 -21.28 4.09 -6.76
N ARG A 262 -20.77 3.71 -7.96
CA ARG A 262 -20.59 4.55 -9.17
C ARG A 262 -20.10 5.98 -8.86
N HIS A 263 -19.24 6.12 -7.86
CA HIS A 263 -18.57 7.39 -7.59
C HIS A 263 -17.21 7.33 -8.28
N PRO A 264 -16.91 8.24 -9.22
CA PRO A 264 -15.58 8.35 -9.80
C PRO A 264 -14.51 8.37 -8.71
N GLY A 265 -13.44 7.57 -8.88
CA GLY A 265 -12.35 7.45 -7.89
C GLY A 265 -12.64 6.58 -6.66
N ARG A 266 -13.80 5.92 -6.59
CA ARG A 266 -14.10 4.96 -5.51
C ARG A 266 -13.17 3.74 -5.55
N LEU A 267 -12.94 3.17 -6.73
CA LEU A 267 -12.16 1.96 -6.92
C LEU A 267 -10.92 2.25 -7.73
N THR A 268 -9.79 1.78 -7.22
CA THR A 268 -8.50 1.81 -7.92
C THR A 268 -7.99 0.40 -8.15
N LEU A 269 -7.64 0.06 -9.39
CA LEU A 269 -6.92 -1.17 -9.72
C LEU A 269 -5.42 -0.87 -9.75
N ILE A 270 -4.67 -1.49 -8.82
CA ILE A 270 -3.24 -1.28 -8.64
C ILE A 270 -2.48 -2.42 -9.33
N VAL A 271 -2.02 -2.20 -10.55
CA VAL A 271 -1.45 -3.22 -11.43
C VAL A 271 0.01 -3.50 -11.08
N ARG A 272 0.35 -4.79 -10.85
CA ARG A 272 1.70 -5.24 -10.44
C ARG A 272 2.12 -6.54 -11.13
N MET A 273 2.13 -6.54 -12.45
CA MET A 273 2.26 -7.76 -13.27
C MET A 273 3.70 -8.19 -13.53
N GLY A 274 4.67 -7.28 -13.40
CA GLY A 274 6.06 -7.48 -13.79
C GLY A 274 6.28 -7.10 -15.27
N ARG A 275 7.47 -6.59 -15.56
CA ARG A 275 7.86 -6.08 -16.89
C ARG A 275 7.56 -7.04 -18.05
N ASP A 276 7.74 -8.34 -17.85
CA ASP A 276 7.64 -9.35 -18.92
C ASP A 276 6.18 -9.75 -19.21
N ARG A 277 5.24 -9.39 -18.33
CA ARG A 277 3.84 -9.85 -18.37
C ARG A 277 2.83 -8.73 -18.48
N ILE A 278 3.23 -7.49 -18.19
CA ILE A 278 2.34 -6.33 -18.06
C ILE A 278 1.44 -6.15 -19.29
N VAL A 279 2.00 -6.02 -20.50
CA VAL A 279 1.21 -5.74 -21.71
C VAL A 279 0.18 -6.85 -22.01
N PRO A 280 0.55 -8.15 -22.16
CA PRO A 280 -0.43 -9.18 -22.51
C PRO A 280 -1.47 -9.42 -21.40
N LYS A 281 -1.06 -9.39 -20.13
CA LYS A 281 -1.97 -9.66 -19.01
C LYS A 281 -2.92 -8.50 -18.75
N LEU A 282 -2.44 -7.26 -18.76
CA LEU A 282 -3.29 -6.08 -18.58
C LEU A 282 -4.27 -5.93 -19.74
N THR A 283 -3.81 -6.13 -20.98
CA THR A 283 -4.70 -6.12 -22.16
C THR A 283 -5.83 -7.14 -22.02
N SER A 284 -5.55 -8.34 -21.51
CA SER A 284 -6.59 -9.35 -21.27
C SER A 284 -7.61 -8.90 -20.22
N VAL A 285 -7.17 -8.20 -19.17
CA VAL A 285 -8.06 -7.64 -18.14
C VAL A 285 -8.89 -6.51 -18.72
N LEU A 286 -8.29 -5.56 -19.44
CA LEU A 286 -8.97 -4.42 -20.05
C LEU A 286 -10.06 -4.86 -21.03
N ARG A 287 -9.75 -5.79 -21.95
CA ARG A 287 -10.74 -6.38 -22.87
C ARG A 287 -11.87 -7.08 -22.13
N ALA A 288 -11.53 -7.77 -21.04
CA ALA A 288 -12.52 -8.45 -20.22
C ALA A 288 -13.31 -7.51 -19.33
N LEU A 289 -12.96 -6.23 -19.17
CA LEU A 289 -13.79 -5.24 -18.48
C LEU A 289 -14.66 -4.47 -19.49
N GLY A 290 -14.14 -4.20 -20.69
CA GLY A 290 -14.84 -3.36 -21.66
C GLY A 290 -15.07 -1.97 -21.08
N ASP A 291 -16.29 -1.44 -21.23
CA ASP A 291 -16.67 -0.11 -20.73
C ASP A 291 -16.56 0.00 -19.19
N GLU A 292 -16.67 -1.10 -18.45
CA GLU A 292 -16.48 -1.09 -16.98
C GLU A 292 -15.04 -0.66 -16.59
N ALA A 293 -14.08 -0.63 -17.54
CA ALA A 293 -12.71 -0.18 -17.31
C ALA A 293 -12.57 1.33 -17.09
N SER A 294 -13.50 2.15 -17.59
CA SER A 294 -13.50 3.60 -17.36
C SER A 294 -14.07 4.02 -16.00
N ASP A 295 -14.71 3.08 -15.29
CA ASP A 295 -15.31 3.34 -13.96
C ASP A 295 -14.26 3.27 -12.82
N VAL A 296 -13.00 2.97 -13.12
CA VAL A 296 -11.94 2.75 -12.12
C VAL A 296 -10.70 3.59 -12.40
N ALA A 297 -10.01 3.98 -11.33
CA ALA A 297 -8.68 4.56 -11.43
C ALA A 297 -7.63 3.45 -11.64
N TRP A 298 -6.65 3.68 -12.51
CA TRP A 298 -5.58 2.71 -12.80
C TRP A 298 -4.26 3.23 -12.24
N ILE A 299 -3.68 2.51 -11.27
CA ILE A 299 -2.37 2.85 -10.70
C ILE A 299 -1.37 1.73 -11.04
N CYS A 300 -0.16 2.10 -11.44
CA CYS A 300 0.93 1.13 -11.63
C CYS A 300 1.71 0.95 -10.33
N ASP A 301 1.86 -0.30 -9.88
CA ASP A 301 2.83 -0.73 -8.88
C ASP A 301 3.94 -1.53 -9.59
N PRO A 302 4.98 -0.85 -10.09
CA PRO A 302 6.08 -1.47 -10.81
C PRO A 302 7.10 -2.15 -9.88
N MET A 303 6.83 -2.20 -8.58
CA MET A 303 7.77 -2.66 -7.57
C MET A 303 7.60 -4.15 -7.29
N HIS A 304 6.38 -4.55 -6.94
CA HIS A 304 6.10 -5.90 -6.47
C HIS A 304 6.18 -6.94 -7.59
N GLY A 305 5.93 -6.55 -8.85
CA GLY A 305 6.06 -7.40 -10.03
C GLY A 305 7.51 -7.81 -10.36
N ASN A 306 8.48 -6.98 -9.96
CA ASN A 306 9.87 -7.06 -10.44
C ASN A 306 10.90 -7.45 -9.37
N THR A 307 10.46 -8.01 -8.25
CA THR A 307 11.38 -8.44 -7.18
C THR A 307 12.09 -9.75 -7.55
N ARG A 308 13.42 -9.76 -7.45
CA ARG A 308 14.29 -10.91 -7.73
C ARG A 308 15.29 -11.12 -6.59
N VAL A 309 15.88 -12.30 -6.49
CA VAL A 309 17.01 -12.56 -5.58
C VAL A 309 18.30 -12.32 -6.36
N ASN A 310 19.20 -11.48 -5.84
CA ASN A 310 20.49 -11.19 -6.46
C ASN A 310 21.51 -12.30 -6.19
N GLY A 311 22.69 -12.24 -6.82
CA GLY A 311 23.76 -13.23 -6.66
C GLY A 311 24.30 -13.36 -5.23
N ALA A 312 24.05 -12.38 -4.35
CA ALA A 312 24.39 -12.41 -2.93
C ALA A 312 23.26 -12.95 -2.03
N GLY A 313 22.13 -13.38 -2.60
CA GLY A 313 20.98 -13.91 -1.85
C GLY A 313 20.03 -12.86 -1.28
N GLN A 314 20.25 -11.57 -1.55
CA GLN A 314 19.34 -10.49 -1.13
C GLN A 314 18.24 -10.28 -2.17
N LYS A 315 17.02 -9.97 -1.71
CA LYS A 315 15.99 -9.47 -2.63
C LYS A 315 16.39 -8.10 -3.16
N SER A 316 16.25 -7.88 -4.45
CA SER A 316 16.49 -6.58 -5.07
C SER A 316 15.55 -6.38 -6.27
N ARG A 317 15.57 -5.19 -6.85
CA ARG A 317 14.81 -4.79 -8.04
C ARG A 317 15.76 -3.97 -8.92
N ALA A 318 15.59 -4.07 -10.23
CA ALA A 318 16.31 -3.23 -11.19
C ALA A 318 15.42 -2.04 -11.57
N VAL A 319 15.96 -0.82 -11.53
CA VAL A 319 15.23 0.39 -11.97
C VAL A 319 14.81 0.27 -13.44
N GLU A 320 15.65 -0.33 -14.29
CA GLU A 320 15.33 -0.67 -15.68
C GLU A 320 14.05 -1.53 -15.83
N ASP A 321 13.79 -2.43 -14.87
CA ASP A 321 12.61 -3.29 -14.90
C ASP A 321 11.36 -2.55 -14.41
N VAL A 322 11.55 -1.67 -13.42
CA VAL A 322 10.52 -0.79 -12.88
C VAL A 322 10.00 0.13 -14.00
N THR A 323 10.89 0.79 -14.74
CA THR A 323 10.50 1.70 -15.83
C THR A 323 9.86 0.96 -17.01
N ARG A 324 10.33 -0.24 -17.37
CA ARG A 324 9.68 -1.09 -18.39
C ARG A 324 8.26 -1.51 -18.03
N GLU A 325 7.98 -1.80 -16.75
CA GLU A 325 6.61 -2.09 -16.34
C GLU A 325 5.70 -0.86 -16.47
N ILE A 326 6.19 0.33 -16.11
CA ILE A 326 5.47 1.59 -16.29
C ILE A 326 5.17 1.83 -17.78
N GLU A 327 6.17 1.67 -18.66
CA GLU A 327 6.01 1.82 -20.11
C GLU A 327 4.92 0.89 -20.66
N GLY A 328 4.97 -0.39 -20.28
CA GLY A 328 3.97 -1.37 -20.70
C GLY A 328 2.57 -1.09 -20.13
N PHE A 329 2.48 -0.55 -18.92
CA PHE A 329 1.23 -0.14 -18.29
C PHE A 329 0.58 1.04 -19.04
N VAL A 330 1.34 2.11 -19.29
CA VAL A 330 0.86 3.29 -20.03
C VAL A 330 0.44 2.90 -21.45
N THR A 331 1.27 2.12 -22.15
CA THR A 331 0.97 1.62 -23.50
C THR A 331 -0.35 0.87 -23.55
N ALA A 332 -0.59 -0.04 -22.59
CA ALA A 332 -1.80 -0.83 -22.56
C ALA A 332 -3.06 0.01 -22.27
N LEU A 333 -2.98 1.01 -21.37
CA LEU A 333 -4.10 1.90 -21.09
C LEU A 333 -4.42 2.84 -22.25
N HIS A 334 -3.41 3.48 -22.85
CA HIS A 334 -3.60 4.36 -24.00
C HIS A 334 -4.20 3.62 -25.20
N ALA A 335 -3.80 2.36 -25.43
CA ALA A 335 -4.38 1.51 -26.47
C ALA A 335 -5.89 1.21 -26.26
N HIS A 336 -6.42 1.44 -25.06
CA HIS A 336 -7.84 1.30 -24.72
C HIS A 336 -8.52 2.65 -24.43
N GLY A 337 -7.87 3.78 -24.73
CA GLY A 337 -8.42 5.13 -24.49
C GLY A 337 -8.58 5.49 -23.01
N LEU A 338 -7.78 4.88 -22.13
CA LEU A 338 -7.79 5.12 -20.68
C LEU A 338 -6.55 5.89 -20.24
N HIS A 339 -6.66 6.58 -19.11
CA HIS A 339 -5.57 7.37 -18.53
C HIS A 339 -4.85 6.63 -17.39
N PRO A 340 -3.51 6.63 -17.36
CA PRO A 340 -2.74 6.30 -16.17
C PRO A 340 -3.08 7.27 -15.02
N ALA A 341 -3.70 6.76 -13.95
CA ALA A 341 -4.13 7.59 -12.82
C ALA A 341 -3.05 7.76 -11.75
N GLY A 342 -1.96 6.98 -11.77
CA GLY A 342 -0.91 7.13 -10.78
C GLY A 342 0.17 6.05 -10.75
N LEU A 343 1.12 6.24 -9.83
CA LEU A 343 2.12 5.26 -9.42
C LEU A 343 1.97 4.90 -7.94
N MET A 344 2.31 3.65 -7.60
CA MET A 344 2.56 3.21 -6.23
C MET A 344 3.99 2.68 -6.11
N LEU A 345 4.85 3.43 -5.43
CA LEU A 345 6.26 3.14 -5.25
C LEU A 345 6.59 2.78 -3.80
N GLU A 346 7.61 1.94 -3.62
CA GLU A 346 8.25 1.71 -2.33
C GLU A 346 9.57 2.48 -2.33
N THR A 347 9.65 3.53 -1.51
CA THR A 347 10.76 4.48 -1.49
C THR A 347 11.33 4.61 -0.08
N ALA A 348 12.64 4.81 0.02
CA ALA A 348 13.28 5.24 1.23
C ALA A 348 13.34 6.78 1.25
N HIS A 349 13.31 7.37 2.45
CA HIS A 349 13.44 8.82 2.66
C HIS A 349 14.91 9.26 2.82
N HIS A 350 15.86 8.32 2.75
CA HIS A 350 17.30 8.55 2.85
C HIS A 350 18.07 7.64 1.90
N PRO A 351 19.36 7.92 1.61
CA PRO A 351 20.15 7.10 0.68
C PRO A 351 20.35 5.65 1.14
N VAL A 352 19.85 4.71 0.35
CA VAL A 352 19.99 3.26 0.51
C VAL A 352 20.50 2.62 -0.79
N THR A 353 20.90 1.34 -0.75
CA THR A 353 21.35 0.60 -1.94
C THR A 353 20.52 -0.68 -2.16
N GLU A 354 19.22 -0.64 -1.90
CA GLU A 354 18.36 -1.84 -1.90
C GLU A 354 17.94 -2.28 -3.32
N CYS A 355 17.79 -1.32 -4.24
CA CYS A 355 17.58 -1.55 -5.67
C CYS A 355 18.86 -1.24 -6.46
N VAL A 356 19.05 -1.95 -7.57
CA VAL A 356 20.14 -1.73 -8.53
C VAL A 356 19.62 -0.99 -9.76
N ASP A 357 20.49 -0.40 -10.56
CA ASP A 357 20.05 0.40 -11.71
C ASP A 357 19.68 -0.50 -12.90
N SER A 358 20.53 -1.49 -13.22
CA SER A 358 20.31 -2.42 -14.34
C SER A 358 20.00 -3.85 -13.90
N ALA A 359 19.33 -4.61 -14.77
CA ALA A 359 19.07 -6.04 -14.51
C ALA A 359 20.36 -6.87 -14.44
N ALA A 360 21.43 -6.45 -15.13
CA ALA A 360 22.72 -7.13 -15.12
C ALA A 360 23.39 -7.12 -13.73
N GLU A 361 23.23 -6.04 -12.97
CA GLU A 361 23.80 -5.90 -11.63
C GLU A 361 23.21 -6.89 -10.61
N LEU A 362 22.01 -7.41 -10.86
CA LEU A 362 21.39 -8.45 -10.01
C LEU A 362 22.22 -9.74 -9.98
N ALA A 363 23.06 -10.00 -10.98
CA ALA A 363 23.94 -11.18 -11.00
C ALA A 363 25.13 -11.05 -10.01
N SER A 364 25.37 -9.87 -9.44
CA SER A 364 26.46 -9.63 -8.50
C SER A 364 26.36 -10.52 -7.26
N ALA A 365 27.44 -11.22 -6.93
CA ALA A 365 27.60 -11.96 -5.68
C ALA A 365 28.02 -11.07 -4.50
N ARG A 366 28.24 -9.76 -4.73
CA ARG A 366 28.57 -8.82 -3.66
C ARG A 366 27.29 -8.32 -2.98
N PRO A 367 27.18 -8.44 -1.64
CA PRO A 367 26.06 -7.87 -0.91
C PRO A 367 25.95 -6.35 -1.11
N LEU A 368 24.72 -5.88 -1.18
CA LEU A 368 24.38 -4.47 -1.25
C LEU A 368 24.67 -3.83 0.13
N PRO A 369 25.51 -2.77 0.19
CA PRO A 369 26.13 -2.32 1.44
C PRO A 369 25.19 -1.57 2.39
N ARG A 370 24.15 -0.89 1.89
CA ARG A 370 23.15 -0.17 2.69
C ARG A 370 21.76 -0.75 2.46
N TYR A 371 21.58 -1.98 2.93
CA TYR A 371 20.32 -2.72 2.85
C TYR A 371 19.63 -2.67 4.22
N GLU A 372 18.63 -1.80 4.37
CA GLU A 372 18.05 -1.46 5.68
C GLU A 372 16.58 -1.88 5.81
N SER A 373 15.89 -2.10 4.68
CA SER A 373 14.51 -2.56 4.68
C SER A 373 14.35 -3.90 5.39
N ALA A 374 13.43 -3.94 6.34
CA ALA A 374 13.02 -5.16 7.04
C ALA A 374 12.22 -6.14 6.14
N CYS A 375 11.95 -5.75 4.89
CA CYS A 375 10.91 -6.36 4.09
C CYS A 375 11.30 -6.49 2.61
N ASP A 376 10.83 -5.60 1.74
CA ASP A 376 11.18 -5.60 0.32
C ASP A 376 12.06 -4.38 -0.02
N PRO A 377 12.94 -4.49 -1.03
CA PRO A 377 13.92 -3.45 -1.37
C PRO A 377 13.27 -2.18 -1.90
N ARG A 378 13.61 -1.03 -1.35
CA ARG A 378 13.06 0.30 -1.69
C ARG A 378 13.92 1.01 -2.74
N LEU A 379 13.31 1.89 -3.52
CA LEU A 379 14.06 2.86 -4.32
C LEU A 379 14.74 3.85 -3.38
N SER A 380 16.00 4.17 -3.67
CA SER A 380 16.64 5.34 -3.06
C SER A 380 15.99 6.65 -3.57
N PRO A 381 16.13 7.78 -2.88
CA PRO A 381 15.63 9.07 -3.35
C PRO A 381 16.06 9.43 -4.78
N ARG A 382 17.32 9.13 -5.16
CA ARG A 382 17.80 9.33 -6.54
C ARG A 382 16.98 8.50 -7.54
N GLN A 383 16.86 7.20 -7.29
CA GLN A 383 16.16 6.27 -8.19
C GLN A 383 14.66 6.59 -8.25
N ALA A 384 14.05 7.01 -7.14
CA ALA A 384 12.65 7.41 -7.12
C ALA A 384 12.40 8.64 -7.99
N ARG A 385 13.29 9.66 -7.93
CA ARG A 385 13.24 10.86 -8.80
C ARG A 385 13.37 10.50 -10.27
N GLU A 386 14.30 9.61 -10.61
CA GLU A 386 14.46 9.11 -11.99
C GLU A 386 13.18 8.42 -12.51
N VAL A 387 12.55 7.59 -11.67
CA VAL A 387 11.31 6.88 -12.03
C VAL A 387 10.14 7.85 -12.24
N VAL A 388 9.96 8.84 -11.36
CA VAL A 388 8.85 9.81 -11.51
C VAL A 388 9.08 10.75 -12.70
N ALA A 389 10.31 11.20 -12.94
CA ALA A 389 10.64 12.02 -14.11
C ALA A 389 10.45 11.23 -15.43
N PHE A 390 10.88 9.97 -15.46
CA PHE A 390 10.61 9.07 -16.59
C PHE A 390 9.11 8.92 -16.85
N THR A 391 8.32 8.77 -15.78
CA THR A 391 6.87 8.60 -15.91
C THR A 391 6.21 9.87 -16.42
N ALA A 392 6.60 11.04 -15.92
CA ALA A 392 6.08 12.32 -16.41
C ALA A 392 6.31 12.52 -17.91
N ALA A 393 7.49 12.14 -18.42
CA ALA A 393 7.83 12.25 -19.83
C ALA A 393 7.08 11.25 -20.74
N LEU A 394 6.43 10.24 -20.16
CA LEU A 394 5.74 9.17 -20.87
C LEU A 394 4.24 9.43 -21.02
N LEU A 395 3.66 10.24 -20.14
CA LEU A 395 2.25 10.67 -20.19
C LEU A 395 2.08 11.75 -21.27
#